data_AF-A0A0S8CR15-F1
#
_entry.id   AF-A0A0S8CR15-F1
#
_cell.length_a   1.000
_cell.length_b   1.000
_cell.length_c   1.000
_cell.angle_alpha   90.00
_cell.angle_beta   90.00
_cell.angle_gamma   90.00
#
_symmetry.space_group_name_H-M   'P 1'
#
loop_
_entity.id
_entity.type
_entity.pdbx_description
1 polymer ?
#
loop_
_entity_poly.entity_id
_entity_poly.type
_entity_poly.pdbx_seq_one_letter_code
_entity_poly.pdbx_strand_id
1 'polypeptide(L)'
;MDNYLPDQFEIFIGDYWGPSYKIKRSRDDRLEYLIMGYGFRLEAIQFVYPDRLKWEMFWHEMELLGAWNWSRLYNGPLACNGTHWYVEIEHNGKKLESSGDNILSGAADIVFDQELEQRAEKSAVDFDSFLITIEKLLGGRKFC
;
A
#
# COMPACT_ATOMS: atom_id res chain seq x y z
N MET A 1 -1.70 27.81 -2.82
CA MET A 1 -0.47 27.09 -2.47
C MET A 1 -0.83 25.63 -2.61
N ASP A 2 -0.28 24.95 -3.60
CA ASP A 2 -0.55 23.52 -3.80
C ASP A 2 0.16 22.74 -2.70
N ASN A 3 -0.61 22.28 -1.71
CA ASN A 3 -0.09 21.39 -0.68
C ASN A 3 0.23 20.06 -1.36
N TYR A 4 1.52 19.74 -1.55
CA TYR A 4 1.96 18.49 -2.16
C TYR A 4 2.14 17.38 -1.12
N LEU A 5 2.08 17.72 0.16
CA LEU A 5 2.19 16.76 1.25
C LEU A 5 0.81 16.20 1.60
N PRO A 6 0.74 14.94 2.04
CA PRO A 6 -0.50 14.36 2.54
C PRO A 6 -0.83 14.88 3.94
N ASP A 7 -2.12 15.01 4.22
CA ASP A 7 -2.65 15.30 5.56
C ASP A 7 -2.48 14.08 6.48
N GLN A 8 -2.78 12.88 5.97
CA GLN A 8 -2.55 11.57 6.59
C GLN A 8 -1.83 10.65 5.60
N PHE A 9 -0.83 9.89 6.06
CA PHE A 9 -0.13 8.92 5.22
C PHE A 9 0.43 7.79 6.08
N GLU A 10 -0.21 6.64 6.02
CA GLU A 10 0.21 5.41 6.68
C GLU A 10 -0.05 4.22 5.77
N ILE A 11 0.96 3.38 5.57
CA ILE A 11 0.85 2.19 4.73
C ILE A 11 1.58 1.06 5.42
N PHE A 12 0.97 -0.12 5.44
CA PHE A 12 1.54 -1.33 6.01
C PHE A 12 1.40 -2.49 5.03
N ILE A 13 2.43 -3.34 4.97
CA ILE A 13 2.38 -4.64 4.30
C ILE A 13 3.26 -5.64 5.04
N GLY A 14 2.77 -6.86 5.25
CA GLY A 14 3.55 -7.95 5.81
C GLY A 14 2.74 -9.01 6.52
N ASP A 15 3.43 -9.94 7.18
CA ASP A 15 2.85 -11.02 7.97
C ASP A 15 3.57 -11.19 9.30
N TYR A 16 2.99 -12.02 10.18
CA TYR A 16 3.58 -12.30 11.48
C TYR A 16 4.90 -13.06 11.40
N TRP A 17 5.11 -13.87 10.36
CA TRP A 17 6.20 -14.83 10.26
C TRP A 17 7.42 -14.33 9.47
N GLY A 18 7.27 -13.30 8.65
CA GLY A 18 8.27 -12.77 7.72
C GLY A 18 8.50 -11.27 7.87
N PRO A 19 9.18 -10.66 6.88
CA PRO A 19 9.43 -9.24 6.88
C PRO A 19 8.11 -8.47 6.71
N SER A 20 7.97 -7.41 7.48
CA SER A 20 6.87 -6.46 7.40
C SER A 20 7.42 -5.05 7.25
N TYR A 21 6.71 -4.23 6.49
CA TYR A 21 7.10 -2.87 6.18
C TYR A 21 5.98 -1.92 6.56
N LYS A 22 6.34 -0.80 7.16
CA LYS A 22 5.41 0.30 7.45
C LYS A 22 6.01 1.61 7.01
N ILE A 23 5.21 2.44 6.34
CA ILE A 23 5.55 3.82 6.03
C ILE A 23 4.56 4.68 6.78
N LYS A 24 5.05 5.73 7.43
CA LYS A 24 4.17 6.77 7.96
C LYS A 24 4.81 8.14 7.82
N ARG A 25 4.00 9.17 7.57
CA ARG A 25 4.47 10.56 7.62
C ARG A 25 4.73 10.97 9.07
N SER A 26 5.86 11.61 9.31
CA SER A 26 6.21 12.20 10.60
C SER A 26 5.79 13.68 10.65
N ARG A 27 5.95 14.30 11.83
CA ARG A 27 5.62 15.71 12.07
C ARG A 27 6.53 16.70 11.34
N ASP A 28 7.72 16.27 10.93
CA ASP A 28 8.72 17.07 10.20
C ASP A 28 8.75 16.73 8.70
N ASP A 29 7.62 16.28 8.16
CA ASP A 29 7.36 16.07 6.73
C ASP A 29 8.22 14.99 6.03
N ARG A 30 8.99 14.21 6.79
CA ARG A 30 9.66 13.01 6.30
C ARG A 30 8.74 11.79 6.38
N LEU A 31 9.13 10.75 5.66
CA LEU A 31 8.57 9.42 5.80
C LEU A 31 9.45 8.59 6.72
N GLU A 32 8.85 7.98 7.75
CA GLU A 32 9.45 6.91 8.53
C GLU A 32 9.17 5.59 7.84
N TYR A 33 10.21 4.94 7.33
CA TYR A 33 10.16 3.61 6.74
C TYR A 33 10.66 2.59 7.77
N LEU A 34 9.73 1.86 8.36
CA LEU A 34 9.96 0.87 9.40
C LEU A 34 10.08 -0.51 8.75
N ILE A 35 11.16 -1.21 9.09
CA ILE A 35 11.39 -2.60 8.72
C ILE A 35 11.21 -3.43 9.99
N MET A 36 10.32 -4.41 9.91
CA MET A 36 9.94 -5.27 11.02
C MET A 36 10.16 -6.73 10.62
N GLY A 37 10.62 -7.54 11.55
CA GLY A 37 10.77 -8.98 11.39
C GLY A 37 9.68 -9.75 12.12
N TYR A 38 10.02 -10.98 12.51
CA TYR A 38 9.13 -11.91 13.22
C TYR A 38 8.37 -11.24 14.37
N GLY A 39 7.04 -11.46 14.41
CA GLY A 39 6.16 -10.89 15.42
C GLY A 39 6.06 -9.37 15.38
N PHE A 40 6.30 -8.77 14.22
CA PHE A 40 6.35 -7.31 14.00
C PHE A 40 7.40 -6.59 14.87
N ARG A 41 8.47 -7.30 15.25
CA ARG A 41 9.57 -6.70 15.99
C ARG A 41 10.27 -5.68 15.09
N LEU A 42 10.37 -4.44 15.53
CA LEU A 42 11.10 -3.39 14.82
C LEU A 42 12.59 -3.76 14.72
N GLU A 43 13.08 -3.86 13.48
CA GLU A 43 14.50 -4.16 13.18
C GLU A 43 15.26 -2.91 12.75
N ALA A 44 14.62 -2.04 11.96
CA ALA A 44 15.22 -0.79 11.52
C ALA A 44 14.17 0.31 11.29
N ILE A 45 14.61 1.56 11.46
CA ILE A 45 13.90 2.74 10.97
C ILE A 45 14.82 3.45 10.00
N GLN A 46 14.30 3.78 8.83
CA GLN A 46 14.96 4.66 7.88
C GLN A 46 14.10 5.90 7.65
N PHE A 47 14.76 7.01 7.39
CA PHE A 47 14.09 8.27 7.07
C PHE A 47 14.22 8.55 5.59
N VAL A 48 13.10 8.83 4.94
CA VAL A 48 13.06 9.24 3.54
C VAL A 48 12.50 10.65 3.45
N TYR A 49 13.12 11.46 2.59
CA TYR A 49 12.72 12.83 2.32
C TYR A 49 12.35 12.94 0.85
N PRO A 50 11.12 12.55 0.45
CA PRO A 50 10.69 12.74 -0.93
C PRO A 50 10.57 14.23 -1.22
N ASP A 51 11.16 14.67 -2.32
CA ASP A 51 10.98 16.03 -2.80
C ASP A 51 9.57 16.22 -3.38
N ARG A 52 9.25 17.47 -3.70
CA ARG A 52 7.95 17.85 -4.29
C ARG A 52 7.64 17.05 -5.56
N LEU A 53 8.64 16.84 -6.42
CA LEU A 53 8.44 16.13 -7.68
C LEU A 53 8.03 14.66 -7.45
N LYS A 54 8.68 13.97 -6.50
CA LYS A 54 8.30 12.61 -6.12
C LYS A 54 6.87 12.52 -5.58
N TRP A 55 6.46 13.49 -4.77
CA TRP A 55 5.07 13.57 -4.29
C TRP A 55 4.09 13.84 -5.42
N GLU A 56 4.38 14.79 -6.31
CA GLU A 56 3.52 15.08 -7.46
C GLU A 56 3.38 13.86 -8.40
N MET A 57 4.47 13.13 -8.63
CA MET A 57 4.43 11.87 -9.38
C MET A 57 3.60 10.81 -8.65
N PHE A 58 3.78 10.67 -7.34
CA PHE A 58 2.97 9.75 -6.52
C PHE A 58 1.47 10.06 -6.65
N TRP A 59 1.08 11.32 -6.51
CA TRP A 59 -0.32 11.73 -6.65
C TRP A 59 -0.87 11.49 -8.05
N HIS A 60 -0.08 11.76 -9.08
CA HIS A 60 -0.47 11.48 -10.46
C HIS A 60 -0.77 10.00 -10.68
N GLU A 61 0.10 9.10 -10.21
CA GLU A 61 -0.10 7.65 -10.32
C GLU A 61 -1.32 7.18 -9.51
N MET A 62 -1.55 7.74 -8.31
CA MET A 62 -2.74 7.45 -7.50
C MET A 62 -4.05 7.80 -8.23
N GLU A 63 -4.09 8.90 -8.99
CA GLU A 63 -5.23 9.26 -9.82
C GLU A 63 -5.42 8.29 -10.99
N LEU A 64 -4.33 7.90 -11.67
CA LEU A 64 -4.37 6.97 -12.79
C LEU A 64 -4.86 5.57 -12.38
N LEU A 65 -4.44 5.11 -11.20
CA LEU A 65 -4.91 3.85 -10.60
C LEU A 65 -6.36 3.94 -10.11
N GLY A 66 -6.94 5.13 -10.06
CA GLY A 66 -8.25 5.36 -9.46
C GLY A 66 -8.27 4.97 -7.98
N ALA A 67 -7.14 5.10 -7.28
CA ALA A 67 -6.92 4.57 -5.93
C ALA A 67 -7.94 5.07 -4.90
N TRP A 68 -8.41 6.31 -5.07
CA TRP A 68 -9.45 6.90 -4.22
C TRP A 68 -10.80 6.16 -4.27
N ASN A 69 -11.04 5.33 -5.30
CA ASN A 69 -12.26 4.55 -5.46
C ASN A 69 -12.08 3.08 -5.05
N TRP A 70 -10.94 2.72 -4.47
CA TRP A 70 -10.69 1.35 -4.03
C TRP A 70 -11.70 0.90 -2.99
N SER A 71 -11.98 -0.41 -2.99
CA SER A 71 -12.81 -1.01 -1.96
C SER A 71 -12.12 -0.89 -0.61
N ARG A 72 -12.91 -0.72 0.46
CA ARG A 72 -12.36 -0.64 1.82
C ARG A 72 -11.71 -1.94 2.27
N LEU A 73 -12.22 -3.07 1.79
CA LEU A 73 -11.75 -4.40 2.15
C LEU A 73 -11.68 -5.26 0.91
N TYR A 74 -10.54 -5.89 0.69
CA TYR A 74 -10.34 -6.90 -0.33
C TYR A 74 -10.13 -8.27 0.31
N ASN A 75 -10.91 -9.25 -0.15
CA ASN A 75 -10.82 -10.64 0.28
C ASN A 75 -10.00 -11.43 -0.75
N GLY A 76 -8.86 -12.00 -0.35
CA GLY A 76 -8.02 -12.83 -1.22
C GLY A 76 -6.62 -12.25 -1.47
N PRO A 77 -5.71 -13.04 -2.09
CA PRO A 77 -4.30 -12.71 -2.19
C PRO A 77 -4.04 -11.66 -3.28
N LEU A 78 -4.32 -10.39 -2.98
CA LEU A 78 -4.01 -9.28 -3.89
C LEU A 78 -2.62 -8.69 -3.70
N ALA A 79 -1.94 -9.00 -2.59
CA ALA A 79 -0.69 -8.37 -2.19
C ALA A 79 0.40 -9.41 -1.92
N CYS A 80 1.57 -9.24 -2.53
CA CYS A 80 2.86 -9.87 -2.17
C CYS A 80 2.73 -11.23 -1.48
N ASN A 81 2.38 -12.26 -2.26
CA ASN A 81 2.28 -13.65 -1.81
C ASN A 81 1.22 -13.91 -0.72
N GLY A 82 0.18 -13.08 -0.61
CA GLY A 82 -0.81 -13.18 0.46
C GLY A 82 -0.23 -12.67 1.78
N THR A 83 0.22 -11.42 1.80
CA THR A 83 0.52 -10.71 3.06
C THR A 83 -0.63 -9.79 3.44
N HIS A 84 -0.79 -9.51 4.73
CA HIS A 84 -1.75 -8.52 5.19
C HIS A 84 -1.27 -7.13 4.78
N TRP A 85 -2.19 -6.26 4.37
CA TRP A 85 -1.86 -4.88 4.03
C TRP A 85 -2.97 -3.91 4.41
N TYR A 86 -2.56 -2.67 4.61
CA TYR A 86 -3.45 -1.54 4.88
C TYR A 86 -2.87 -0.25 4.32
N VAL A 87 -3.75 0.62 3.82
CA VAL A 87 -3.44 1.94 3.29
C VAL A 87 -4.40 2.94 3.93
N GLU A 88 -3.84 3.97 4.57
CA GLU A 88 -4.54 5.19 4.99
C GLU A 88 -3.86 6.41 4.38
N ILE A 89 -4.58 7.11 3.51
CA ILE A 89 -4.07 8.33 2.90
C ILE A 89 -5.18 9.38 2.90
N GLU A 90 -4.84 10.58 3.33
CA GLU A 90 -5.68 11.78 3.16
C GLU A 90 -4.86 12.87 2.47
N HIS A 91 -5.42 13.43 1.40
CA HIS A 91 -4.78 14.49 0.65
C HIS A 91 -5.81 15.34 -0.08
N ASN A 92 -5.76 16.66 0.13
CA ASN A 92 -6.64 17.62 -0.55
C ASN A 92 -8.14 17.27 -0.42
N GLY A 93 -8.54 16.76 0.76
CA GLY A 93 -9.92 16.35 1.06
C GLY A 93 -10.35 15.01 0.46
N LYS A 94 -9.48 14.30 -0.27
CA LYS A 94 -9.70 12.90 -0.67
C LYS A 94 -9.18 11.97 0.42
N LYS A 95 -9.92 10.91 0.70
CA LYS A 95 -9.54 9.88 1.68
C LYS A 95 -9.53 8.50 1.02
N LEU A 96 -8.43 7.77 1.22
CA LEU A 96 -8.29 6.36 0.94
C LEU A 96 -8.09 5.62 2.26
N GLU A 97 -8.96 4.64 2.49
CA GLU A 97 -8.85 3.70 3.59
C GLU A 97 -9.18 2.32 3.03
N SER A 98 -8.16 1.48 2.87
CA SER A 98 -8.28 0.20 2.21
C SER A 98 -7.37 -0.82 2.86
N SER A 99 -7.84 -2.05 2.99
CA SER A 99 -7.06 -3.16 3.50
C SER A 99 -7.34 -4.44 2.72
N GLY A 100 -6.43 -5.39 2.86
CA GLY A 100 -6.63 -6.74 2.38
C GLY A 100 -5.86 -7.73 3.22
N ASP A 101 -6.41 -8.94 3.25
CA ASP A 101 -5.92 -10.06 4.03
C ASP A 101 -5.61 -11.25 3.14
N ASN A 102 -4.63 -12.04 3.58
CA ASN A 102 -4.47 -13.38 3.06
C ASN A 102 -5.58 -14.25 3.64
N ILE A 103 -6.68 -14.42 2.91
CA ILE A 103 -7.65 -15.40 3.35
C ILE A 103 -7.08 -16.81 3.12
N LEU A 104 -6.76 -17.43 4.26
CA LEU A 104 -6.45 -18.83 4.46
C LEU A 104 -7.46 -19.78 3.81
N SER A 105 -6.91 -20.84 3.22
CA SER A 105 -7.44 -22.19 3.06
C SER A 105 -8.80 -22.47 3.73
N GLY A 106 -9.85 -22.58 2.92
CA GLY A 106 -11.19 -23.02 3.34
C GLY A 106 -12.26 -22.91 2.25
N ALA A 107 -12.07 -22.04 1.26
CA ALA A 107 -12.99 -21.87 0.13
C ALA A 107 -12.54 -22.72 -1.08
N ALA A 108 -12.56 -24.05 -0.94
CA ALA A 108 -12.21 -24.96 -2.04
C ALA A 108 -13.26 -24.99 -3.17
N ASP A 109 -14.39 -24.30 -3.04
CA ASP A 109 -15.54 -24.43 -3.96
C ASP A 109 -16.14 -23.08 -4.42
N ILE A 110 -15.34 -22.00 -4.51
CA ILE A 110 -15.84 -20.80 -5.23
C ILE A 110 -15.56 -21.01 -6.72
N VAL A 111 -16.60 -21.35 -7.47
CA VAL A 111 -16.59 -21.25 -8.93
C VAL A 111 -16.49 -19.76 -9.25
N PHE A 112 -15.30 -19.30 -9.62
CA PHE A 112 -15.14 -17.96 -10.19
C PHE A 112 -15.77 -17.95 -11.58
N ASP A 113 -16.75 -17.08 -11.78
CA ASP A 113 -17.12 -16.68 -13.15
C ASP A 113 -15.99 -15.83 -13.73
N GLN A 114 -15.83 -15.83 -15.05
CA GLN A 114 -14.77 -15.12 -15.78
C GLN A 114 -14.72 -13.63 -15.42
N GLU A 115 -15.86 -13.00 -15.11
CA GLU A 115 -15.91 -11.61 -14.66
C GLU A 115 -15.27 -11.39 -13.28
N LEU A 116 -15.44 -12.35 -12.36
CA LEU A 116 -14.83 -12.29 -11.03
C LEU A 116 -13.32 -12.51 -11.12
N GLU A 117 -12.88 -13.42 -11.98
CA GLU A 117 -11.46 -13.69 -12.23
C GLU A 117 -10.76 -12.46 -12.84
N GLN A 118 -11.35 -11.84 -13.87
CA GLN A 118 -10.82 -10.61 -14.48
C GLN A 118 -10.76 -9.44 -13.50
N ARG A 119 -11.77 -9.31 -12.61
CA ARG A 119 -11.75 -8.28 -11.56
C ARG A 119 -10.64 -8.52 -10.54
N ALA A 120 -10.44 -9.77 -10.12
CA ALA A 120 -9.37 -10.14 -9.19
C ALA A 120 -7.98 -9.90 -9.82
N GLU A 121 -7.80 -10.28 -11.08
CA GLU A 121 -6.55 -10.04 -11.83
C GLU A 121 -6.26 -8.54 -11.97
N LYS A 122 -7.27 -7.75 -12.35
CA LYS A 122 -7.12 -6.29 -12.42
C LYS A 122 -6.75 -5.69 -11.06
N SER A 123 -7.42 -6.10 -9.98
CA SER A 123 -7.11 -5.61 -8.64
C SER A 123 -5.68 -5.94 -8.20
N ALA A 124 -5.15 -7.11 -8.59
CA ALA A 124 -3.76 -7.46 -8.35
C ALA A 124 -2.79 -6.56 -9.13
N VAL A 125 -3.06 -6.31 -10.42
CA VAL A 125 -2.25 -5.41 -11.27
C VAL A 125 -2.25 -3.96 -10.73
N ASP A 126 -3.41 -3.47 -10.31
CA ASP A 126 -3.54 -2.13 -9.73
C ASP A 126 -2.77 -2.03 -8.40
N PHE A 127 -2.78 -3.09 -7.59
CA PHE A 127 -2.04 -3.13 -6.32
C PHE A 127 -0.52 -3.23 -6.53
N ASP A 128 -0.04 -4.05 -7.45
CA ASP A 128 1.39 -4.13 -7.81
C ASP A 128 1.90 -2.77 -8.33
N SER A 129 1.10 -2.09 -9.14
CA SER A 129 1.40 -0.74 -9.64
C SER A 129 1.47 0.29 -8.50
N PHE A 130 0.60 0.16 -7.49
CA PHE A 130 0.65 0.96 -6.28
C PHE A 130 1.93 0.70 -5.48
N LEU A 131 2.34 -0.56 -5.29
CA LEU A 131 3.59 -0.90 -4.60
C LEU A 131 4.81 -0.29 -5.32
N ILE A 132 4.89 -0.41 -6.65
CA ILE A 132 5.95 0.21 -7.45
C ILE A 132 5.98 1.73 -7.23
N THR A 133 4.80 2.35 -7.18
CA THR A 133 4.63 3.79 -6.95
C THR A 133 5.15 4.21 -5.57
N ILE A 134 4.92 3.37 -4.55
CA ILE A 134 5.48 3.54 -3.22
C ILE A 134 7.01 3.38 -3.20
N GLU A 135 7.56 2.37 -3.86
CA GLU A 135 9.01 2.17 -3.93
C GLU A 135 9.71 3.38 -4.58
N LYS A 136 9.13 3.93 -5.65
CA LYS A 136 9.61 5.17 -6.28
C LYS A 136 9.60 6.35 -5.30
N LEU A 137 8.52 6.52 -4.53
CA LEU A 137 8.41 7.55 -3.49
C LEU A 137 9.49 7.36 -2.41
N LEU A 138 9.77 6.11 -2.03
CA LEU A 138 10.81 5.73 -1.07
C LEU A 138 12.24 5.82 -1.63
N GLY A 139 12.43 6.24 -2.88
CA GLY A 139 13.74 6.32 -3.54
C GLY A 139 14.32 4.95 -3.91
N GLY A 140 13.47 4.02 -4.35
CA GLY A 140 13.85 2.69 -4.83
C GLY A 140 14.02 1.64 -3.71
N ARG A 141 13.57 1.94 -2.50
CA ARG A 141 13.57 0.95 -1.40
C ARG A 141 12.42 -0.01 -1.60
N LYS A 142 12.69 -1.29 -1.40
CA LYS A 142 11.69 -2.35 -1.47
C LYS A 142 10.55 -2.12 -0.50
N PHE A 143 9.33 -2.32 -0.96
CA PHE A 143 8.14 -2.31 -0.12
C PHE A 143 7.35 -3.62 -0.24
N CYS A 144 8.10 -4.67 -0.60
CA CYS A 144 7.79 -6.07 -0.84
C CYS A 144 9.07 -6.67 -1.49
#